data_AF-A0A9J6D442-F1
#
_entry.id   AF-A0A9J6D442-F1
#
_cell.length_a   1.000
_cell.length_b   1.000
_cell.length_c   1.000
_cell.angle_alpha   90.00
_cell.angle_beta   90.00
_cell.angle_gamma   90.00
#
_symmetry.space_group_name_H-M   'P 1'
#
loop_
_entity.id
_entity.type
_entity.pdbx_description
1 polymer ?
#
loop_
_entity_poly.entity_id
_entity_poly.type
_entity_poly.pdbx_seq_one_letter_code
_entity_poly.pdbx_strand_id
1 'polypeptide(L)'
;MRSRYNVAQQAVYLPVGLVGDSLPANSTMPVYHASRTAVRLYLGLLPLVYERWDSNENTEALEVLSGSSASRLAHLLDCLEADWSAMPMELRLSTDDGQIPPAEARYAILAQSAALALAYAAFKELLSVERVWKVDFRLLPLADVTSEQLFFLFYALDNCERSDKPYRVHRFKAWRILPPEYRVNIPLRHLPQFAQAFRCNASSSGGNSWHGRAWPMVAPVESRCEAVHWNVPPSPNSRTRRAGLHADIPPEFLGGVVELPSTTAASSGGARLRDHATAPTISNRVR
;
A
#
# COMPACT_ATOMS: atom_id res chain seq x y z
N MET A 1 -8.96 -4.31 -6.56
CA MET A 1 -8.14 -4.03 -7.77
C MET A 1 -6.70 -3.80 -7.34
N ARG A 2 -5.70 -4.11 -8.19
CA ARG A 2 -4.27 -3.96 -7.85
C ARG A 2 -3.53 -3.33 -9.03
N SER A 3 -2.55 -2.49 -8.73
CA SER A 3 -1.52 -2.11 -9.67
C SER A 3 -0.62 -3.31 -10.02
N ARG A 4 -0.12 -3.36 -11.24
CA ARG A 4 0.80 -4.42 -11.68
C ARG A 4 1.99 -3.80 -12.38
N TYR A 5 3.18 -4.30 -12.09
CA TYR A 5 4.37 -3.99 -12.86
C TYR A 5 4.51 -5.02 -13.99
N ASN A 6 4.82 -4.56 -15.19
CA ASN A 6 5.24 -5.40 -16.30
C ASN A 6 6.74 -5.21 -16.52
N VAL A 7 7.53 -6.22 -16.17
CA VAL A 7 8.99 -6.21 -16.29
C VAL A 7 9.44 -5.97 -17.73
N ALA A 8 8.80 -6.62 -18.70
CA ALA A 8 9.19 -6.54 -20.12
C ALA A 8 8.95 -5.14 -20.71
N GLN A 9 7.90 -4.45 -20.25
CA GLN A 9 7.54 -3.11 -20.73
C GLN A 9 8.05 -1.97 -19.84
N GLN A 10 8.65 -2.31 -18.70
CA GLN A 10 9.01 -1.35 -17.66
C GLN A 10 7.87 -0.41 -17.28
N ALA A 11 6.65 -0.94 -17.25
CA ALA A 11 5.43 -0.15 -17.10
C ALA A 11 4.64 -0.58 -15.86
N VAL A 12 4.10 0.39 -15.13
CA VAL A 12 3.12 0.14 -14.06
C VAL A 12 1.72 0.42 -14.56
N TYR A 13 0.88 -0.61 -14.50
CA TYR A 13 -0.53 -0.53 -14.81
C TYR A 13 -1.32 -0.16 -13.56
N LEU A 14 -2.00 0.99 -13.62
CA LEU A 14 -2.93 1.43 -12.58
C LEU A 14 -4.36 1.33 -13.11
N PRO A 15 -5.20 0.43 -12.56
CA PRO A 15 -6.61 0.36 -12.95
C PRO A 15 -7.30 1.69 -12.63
N VAL A 16 -8.13 2.19 -13.55
CA VAL A 16 -8.86 3.46 -13.35
C VAL A 16 -9.73 3.40 -12.09
N GLY A 17 -10.38 2.26 -11.79
CA GLY A 17 -11.16 2.08 -10.56
C GLY A 17 -10.33 2.16 -9.26
N LEU A 18 -9.00 2.07 -9.34
CA LEU A 18 -8.12 2.33 -8.20
C LEU A 18 -8.05 3.81 -7.82
N VAL A 19 -8.30 4.70 -8.80
CA VAL A 19 -8.19 6.16 -8.68
C VAL A 19 -9.59 6.80 -8.69
N GLY A 20 -10.42 6.47 -9.68
CA GLY A 20 -11.70 7.12 -9.96
C GLY A 20 -12.78 6.91 -8.89
N ASP A 21 -12.99 5.67 -8.43
CA ASP A 21 -13.99 5.39 -7.38
C ASP A 21 -13.58 5.94 -6.02
N SER A 22 -12.28 6.22 -5.86
CA SER A 22 -11.73 6.70 -4.59
C SER A 22 -11.66 8.22 -4.54
N LEU A 23 -11.59 8.94 -5.66
CA LEU A 23 -11.37 10.38 -5.71
C LEU A 23 -12.36 11.00 -6.71
N PRO A 24 -13.46 11.63 -6.24
CA PRO A 24 -14.18 12.56 -7.08
C PRO A 24 -13.19 13.61 -7.60
N ALA A 25 -13.16 13.88 -8.90
CA ALA A 25 -12.25 14.86 -9.49
C ALA A 25 -12.39 16.27 -8.85
N ASN A 26 -13.55 16.55 -8.25
CA ASN A 26 -13.86 17.78 -7.51
C ASN A 26 -13.67 17.66 -5.99
N SER A 27 -13.06 16.58 -5.48
CA SER A 27 -12.76 16.48 -4.05
C SER A 27 -11.68 17.48 -3.68
N THR A 28 -12.02 18.42 -2.79
CA THR A 28 -11.07 19.38 -2.20
C THR A 28 -10.04 18.73 -1.29
N MET A 29 -10.08 17.40 -1.14
CA MET A 29 -9.28 16.70 -0.14
C MET A 29 -8.50 15.49 -0.69
N PRO A 30 -7.69 15.66 -1.76
CA PRO A 30 -6.84 14.59 -2.30
C PRO A 30 -5.88 14.01 -1.24
N VAL A 31 -5.62 14.78 -0.19
CA VAL A 31 -4.78 14.43 0.94
C VAL A 31 -5.23 13.17 1.67
N TYR A 32 -6.53 12.98 1.91
CA TYR A 32 -7.03 11.77 2.59
C TYR A 32 -6.78 10.50 1.79
N HIS A 33 -6.79 10.64 0.46
CA HIS A 33 -6.66 9.52 -0.43
C HIS A 33 -5.21 9.07 -0.61
N ALA A 34 -4.22 9.88 -0.23
CA ALA A 34 -2.80 9.50 -0.30
C ALA A 34 -2.52 8.18 0.45
N SER A 35 -3.09 8.02 1.65
CA SER A 35 -2.99 6.78 2.44
C SER A 35 -3.51 5.53 1.70
N ARG A 36 -4.37 5.70 0.70
CA ARG A 36 -5.01 4.63 -0.08
C ARG A 36 -4.34 4.48 -1.44
N THR A 37 -4.37 5.55 -2.24
CA THR A 37 -3.92 5.53 -3.64
C THR A 37 -2.41 5.50 -3.75
N ALA A 38 -1.68 6.28 -2.95
CA ALA A 38 -0.22 6.32 -3.02
C ALA A 38 0.38 4.98 -2.57
N VAL A 39 -0.12 4.37 -1.51
CA VAL A 39 0.31 3.03 -1.07
C VAL A 39 0.13 2.01 -2.21
N ARG A 40 -1.04 1.97 -2.84
CA ARG A 40 -1.32 1.04 -3.95
C ARG A 40 -0.46 1.33 -5.18
N LEU A 41 -0.18 2.60 -5.47
CA LEU A 41 0.76 2.99 -6.53
C LEU A 41 2.17 2.47 -6.22
N TYR A 42 2.71 2.74 -5.03
CA TYR A 42 4.05 2.28 -4.63
C TYR A 42 4.16 0.77 -4.54
N LEU A 43 3.11 0.06 -4.10
CA LEU A 43 3.05 -1.41 -4.18
C LEU A 43 3.16 -1.93 -5.61
N GLY A 44 2.68 -1.16 -6.60
CA GLY A 44 2.81 -1.47 -8.01
C GLY A 44 4.20 -1.19 -8.55
N LEU A 45 4.95 -0.27 -7.94
CA LEU A 45 6.30 0.10 -8.34
C LEU A 45 7.36 -0.80 -7.71
N LEU A 46 7.19 -1.24 -6.46
CA LEU A 46 8.21 -1.99 -5.72
C LEU A 46 8.70 -3.29 -6.36
N PRO A 47 7.91 -4.04 -7.16
CA PRO A 47 8.42 -5.12 -7.98
C PRO A 47 9.64 -4.73 -8.84
N LEU A 48 9.77 -3.48 -9.27
CA LEU A 48 10.97 -2.96 -9.96
C LEU A 48 12.26 -3.22 -9.19
N VAL A 49 12.19 -3.21 -7.86
CA VAL A 49 13.35 -3.31 -6.97
C VAL A 49 13.77 -4.76 -6.80
N TYR A 50 12.83 -5.70 -6.72
CA TYR A 50 13.12 -7.09 -6.31
C TYR A 50 12.75 -8.17 -7.35
N GLU A 51 11.83 -7.97 -8.29
CA GLU A 51 11.54 -9.01 -9.32
C GLU A 51 12.71 -9.16 -10.30
N ARG A 52 13.43 -8.06 -10.56
CA ARG A 52 14.68 -8.09 -11.32
C ARG A 52 15.81 -8.84 -10.59
N TRP A 53 15.70 -8.96 -9.26
CA TRP A 53 16.64 -9.71 -8.44
C TRP A 53 16.37 -11.22 -8.51
N ASP A 54 15.10 -11.63 -8.46
CA ASP A 54 14.68 -13.04 -8.37
C ASP A 54 14.65 -13.75 -9.74
N SER A 55 14.33 -13.03 -10.83
CA SER A 55 14.21 -13.61 -12.18
C SER A 55 15.53 -13.97 -12.86
N ASN A 56 16.66 -13.73 -12.20
CA ASN A 56 17.98 -13.84 -12.79
C ASN A 56 18.82 -14.96 -12.16
N GLU A 57 18.62 -16.19 -12.66
CA GLU A 57 19.73 -17.16 -12.79
C GLU A 57 20.84 -16.62 -13.72
N ASN A 58 20.58 -15.55 -14.48
CA ASN A 58 21.58 -14.86 -15.29
C ASN A 58 22.24 -13.72 -14.49
N THR A 59 23.52 -13.88 -14.21
CA THR A 59 24.41 -13.05 -13.38
C THR A 59 24.43 -11.54 -13.68
N GLU A 60 23.90 -11.09 -14.84
CA GLU A 60 24.04 -9.70 -15.31
C GLU A 60 23.10 -8.68 -14.64
N ALA A 61 21.91 -9.06 -14.14
CA ALA A 61 21.07 -8.09 -13.41
C ALA A 61 21.65 -7.73 -12.03
N LEU A 62 22.50 -8.58 -11.48
CA LEU A 62 23.23 -8.35 -10.23
C LEU A 62 24.25 -7.21 -10.36
N GLU A 63 24.70 -6.85 -11.56
CA GLU A 63 25.62 -5.73 -11.76
C GLU A 63 24.97 -4.35 -11.53
N VAL A 64 23.64 -4.24 -11.62
CA VAL A 64 22.92 -2.96 -11.46
C VAL A 64 22.89 -2.51 -10.00
N LEU A 65 22.91 -3.43 -9.05
CA LEU A 65 23.02 -3.12 -7.62
C LEU A 65 24.47 -3.37 -7.19
N SER A 66 25.14 -2.33 -6.71
CA SER A 66 26.46 -2.50 -6.06
C SER A 66 26.38 -3.59 -4.98
N GLY A 67 27.47 -4.35 -4.78
CA GLY A 67 27.48 -5.47 -3.83
C GLY A 67 27.05 -5.09 -2.39
N SER A 68 27.23 -3.83 -1.99
CA SER A 68 26.73 -3.31 -0.71
C SER A 68 25.21 -3.19 -0.65
N SER A 69 24.53 -2.85 -1.74
CA SER A 69 23.06 -2.75 -1.81
C SER A 69 22.40 -4.12 -1.74
N ALA A 70 22.98 -5.10 -2.43
CA ALA A 70 22.56 -6.50 -2.38
C ALA A 70 22.61 -7.07 -0.94
N SER A 71 23.75 -6.89 -0.27
CA SER A 71 23.94 -7.35 1.11
C SER A 71 22.96 -6.67 2.08
N ARG A 72 22.70 -5.37 1.91
CA ARG A 72 21.71 -4.64 2.72
C ARG A 72 20.29 -5.17 2.51
N LEU A 73 19.91 -5.45 1.25
CA LEU A 73 18.60 -6.01 0.94
C LEU A 73 18.44 -7.41 1.55
N ALA A 74 19.45 -8.28 1.43
CA ALA A 74 19.44 -9.60 2.04
C ALA A 74 19.28 -9.52 3.58
N HIS A 75 20.10 -8.69 4.23
CA HIS A 75 20.01 -8.47 5.69
C HIS A 75 18.62 -7.96 6.11
N LEU A 76 18.04 -7.05 5.33
CA LEU A 76 16.69 -6.57 5.58
C LEU A 76 15.65 -7.69 5.47
N LEU A 77 15.72 -8.51 4.42
CA LEU A 77 14.79 -9.63 4.23
C LEU A 77 14.90 -10.66 5.35
N ASP A 78 16.11 -11.01 5.76
CA ASP A 78 16.36 -11.92 6.89
C ASP A 78 15.78 -11.35 8.19
N CYS A 79 15.92 -10.04 8.39
CA CYS A 79 15.36 -9.40 9.56
C CYS A 79 13.82 -9.40 9.57
N LEU A 80 13.19 -9.08 8.44
CA LEU A 80 11.73 -9.13 8.30
C LEU A 80 11.19 -10.55 8.53
N GLU A 81 11.91 -11.56 8.06
CA GLU A 81 11.60 -12.96 8.30
C GLU A 81 11.71 -13.32 9.79
N ALA A 82 12.77 -12.89 10.46
CA ALA A 82 12.96 -13.11 11.91
C ALA A 82 11.87 -12.42 12.74
N ASP A 83 11.52 -11.17 12.41
CA ASP A 83 10.47 -10.42 13.09
C ASP A 83 9.07 -11.04 12.88
N TRP A 84 8.78 -11.54 11.68
CA TRP A 84 7.58 -12.35 11.46
C TRP A 84 7.58 -13.62 12.30
N SER A 85 8.72 -14.32 12.31
CA SER A 85 8.94 -15.56 13.06
C SER A 85 8.97 -15.37 14.58
N ALA A 86 9.00 -14.13 15.07
CA ALA A 86 8.89 -13.78 16.48
C ALA A 86 7.47 -13.40 16.89
N MET A 87 6.52 -13.24 15.97
CA MET A 87 5.14 -12.88 16.31
C MET A 87 4.45 -13.96 17.16
N PRO A 88 3.59 -13.61 18.14
CA PRO A 88 2.80 -14.56 18.89
C PRO A 88 2.02 -15.53 17.98
N MET A 89 1.89 -16.79 18.39
CA MET A 89 1.27 -17.83 17.56
C MET A 89 -0.21 -17.53 17.26
N GLU A 90 -0.90 -16.85 18.18
CA GLU A 90 -2.29 -16.40 18.04
C GLU A 90 -2.45 -15.39 16.90
N LEU A 91 -1.38 -14.64 16.63
CA LEU A 91 -1.31 -13.70 15.52
C LEU A 91 -0.84 -14.37 14.25
N ARG A 92 -0.37 -15.63 14.26
CA ARG A 92 0.01 -16.37 13.06
C ARG A 92 -1.21 -17.08 12.46
N LEU A 93 -1.42 -16.85 11.17
CA LEU A 93 -2.49 -17.45 10.41
C LEU A 93 -2.09 -18.89 10.15
N SER A 94 -2.59 -19.76 11.02
CA SER A 94 -2.58 -21.20 10.82
C SER A 94 -3.93 -21.66 10.31
N THR A 95 -3.91 -22.42 9.21
CA THR A 95 -5.03 -23.24 8.72
C THR A 95 -4.59 -24.69 8.70
N ASP A 96 -5.56 -25.61 8.65
CA ASP A 96 -5.30 -27.02 8.39
C ASP A 96 -4.60 -27.21 7.02
N ASP A 97 -4.82 -26.29 6.07
CA ASP A 97 -4.19 -26.22 4.74
C ASP A 97 -2.76 -25.62 4.72
N GLY A 98 -2.16 -25.48 5.91
CA GLY A 98 -0.78 -25.02 6.10
C GLY A 98 -0.65 -23.57 6.57
N GLN A 99 0.53 -23.24 7.09
CA GLN A 99 0.93 -21.89 7.49
C GLN A 99 1.59 -21.16 6.30
N ILE A 100 1.51 -19.83 6.29
CA ILE A 100 2.34 -19.02 5.40
C ILE A 100 3.79 -19.07 5.91
N PRO A 101 4.75 -19.64 5.15
CA PRO A 101 6.13 -19.72 5.61
C PRO A 101 6.73 -18.32 5.71
N PRO A 102 7.45 -17.98 6.80
CA PRO A 102 8.08 -16.66 6.96
C PRO A 102 9.00 -16.29 5.77
N ALA A 103 9.80 -17.26 5.30
CA ALA A 103 10.69 -17.11 4.14
C ALA A 103 9.94 -16.72 2.84
N GLU A 104 8.69 -17.16 2.67
CA GLU A 104 7.88 -16.77 1.52
C GLU A 104 7.23 -15.39 1.68
N ALA A 105 7.01 -14.96 2.93
CA ALA A 105 6.33 -13.70 3.23
C ALA A 105 7.25 -12.48 3.18
N ARG A 106 8.56 -12.64 3.35
CA ARG A 106 9.54 -11.55 3.48
C ARG A 106 9.47 -10.49 2.38
N TYR A 107 9.30 -10.88 1.11
CA TYR A 107 9.14 -9.91 0.01
C TYR A 107 7.81 -9.17 0.04
N ALA A 108 6.72 -9.87 0.39
CA ALA A 108 5.41 -9.24 0.52
C ALA A 108 5.37 -8.26 1.71
N ILE A 109 6.06 -8.59 2.80
CA ILE A 109 6.27 -7.71 3.96
C ILE A 109 7.08 -6.49 3.54
N LEU A 110 8.24 -6.71 2.90
CA LEU A 110 9.10 -5.65 2.38
C LEU A 110 8.30 -4.68 1.50
N ALA A 111 7.54 -5.22 0.54
CA ALA A 111 6.75 -4.42 -0.38
C ALA A 111 5.70 -3.57 0.36
N GLN A 112 4.99 -4.15 1.33
CA GLN A 112 3.98 -3.42 2.11
C GLN A 112 4.59 -2.35 3.01
N SER A 113 5.65 -2.69 3.75
CA SER A 113 6.36 -1.74 4.61
C SER A 113 6.96 -0.58 3.83
N ALA A 114 7.63 -0.87 2.71
CA ALA A 114 8.23 0.15 1.85
C ALA A 114 7.15 1.04 1.21
N ALA A 115 6.05 0.46 0.71
CA ALA A 115 4.98 1.23 0.08
C ALA A 115 4.31 2.19 1.06
N LEU A 116 4.06 1.75 2.30
CA LEU A 116 3.51 2.61 3.34
C LEU A 116 4.48 3.74 3.72
N ALA A 117 5.76 3.43 3.88
CA ALA A 117 6.78 4.43 4.19
C ALA A 117 6.91 5.50 3.09
N LEU A 118 6.95 5.07 1.82
CA LEU A 118 6.98 5.97 0.66
C LEU A 118 5.71 6.81 0.55
N ALA A 119 4.53 6.21 0.78
CA ALA A 119 3.26 6.93 0.79
C ALA A 119 3.19 7.97 1.92
N TYR A 120 3.72 7.65 3.10
CA TYR A 120 3.78 8.59 4.22
C TYR A 120 4.75 9.75 3.93
N ALA A 121 5.92 9.44 3.36
CA ALA A 121 6.87 10.47 2.93
C ALA A 121 6.25 11.39 1.87
N ALA A 122 5.56 10.84 0.87
CA ALA A 122 4.81 11.60 -0.12
C ALA A 122 3.71 12.45 0.52
N PHE A 123 3.00 11.92 1.52
CA PHE A 123 1.99 12.66 2.28
C PHE A 123 2.59 13.86 3.03
N LYS A 124 3.77 13.72 3.64
CA LYS A 124 4.47 14.83 4.29
C LYS A 124 5.01 15.86 3.29
N GLU A 125 5.67 15.40 2.23
CA GLU A 125 6.38 16.25 1.26
C GLU A 125 5.46 16.88 0.20
N LEU A 126 4.76 16.06 -0.59
CA LEU A 126 4.03 16.50 -1.78
C LEU A 126 2.75 17.24 -1.42
N LEU A 127 2.10 16.82 -0.34
CA LEU A 127 0.85 17.44 0.08
C LEU A 127 1.06 18.62 1.00
N SER A 128 2.30 18.85 1.45
CA SER A 128 2.69 20.10 2.09
C SER A 128 1.63 20.53 3.11
N VAL A 129 1.14 19.60 3.92
CA VAL A 129 0.08 19.90 4.90
C VAL A 129 0.53 21.09 5.77
N GLU A 130 1.82 21.16 6.07
CA GLU A 130 2.44 22.29 6.76
C GLU A 130 2.84 23.47 5.85
N ARG A 131 3.02 23.29 4.53
CA ARG A 131 3.48 24.38 3.63
C ARG A 131 2.35 25.05 2.82
N VAL A 132 1.42 24.27 2.27
CA VAL A 132 0.24 24.75 1.53
C VAL A 132 -0.86 25.13 2.50
N TRP A 133 -1.14 24.26 3.49
CA TRP A 133 -2.24 24.49 4.43
C TRP A 133 -1.75 25.16 5.72
N LYS A 134 -0.48 24.97 6.11
CA LYS A 134 0.07 25.44 7.39
C LYS A 134 -0.76 25.03 8.61
N VAL A 135 -1.65 24.06 8.46
CA VAL A 135 -2.58 23.63 9.49
C VAL A 135 -2.64 22.11 9.52
N ASP A 136 -2.69 21.58 10.74
CA ASP A 136 -3.09 20.21 11.00
C ASP A 136 -4.58 20.09 10.67
N PHE A 137 -4.92 19.51 9.51
CA PHE A 137 -6.31 19.31 9.14
C PHE A 137 -6.93 18.23 10.02
N ARG A 138 -8.18 18.44 10.41
CA ARG A 138 -8.94 17.52 11.25
C ARG A 138 -10.35 17.36 10.70
N LEU A 139 -10.94 16.20 10.90
CA LEU A 139 -12.35 15.99 10.59
C LEU A 139 -13.17 16.55 11.75
N LEU A 140 -14.22 17.32 11.47
CA LEU A 140 -15.08 17.90 12.50
C LEU A 140 -15.56 16.89 13.57
N PRO A 141 -16.02 15.66 13.22
CA PRO A 141 -16.40 14.66 14.21
C PRO A 141 -15.21 13.98 14.92
N LEU A 142 -13.97 14.23 14.49
CA LEU A 142 -12.72 13.67 15.02
C LEU A 142 -11.70 14.80 15.25
N ALA A 143 -12.14 15.87 15.91
CA ALA A 143 -11.37 17.10 16.09
C ALA A 143 -10.12 16.92 16.98
N ASP A 144 -9.98 15.77 17.66
CA ASP A 144 -8.84 15.36 18.45
C ASP A 144 -7.81 14.53 17.65
N VAL A 145 -8.18 14.07 16.45
CA VAL A 145 -7.34 13.23 15.61
C VAL A 145 -6.54 14.09 14.62
N THR A 146 -5.23 14.01 14.67
CA THR A 146 -4.33 14.76 13.79
C THR A 146 -4.35 14.23 12.36
N SER A 147 -3.90 15.04 11.40
CA SER A 147 -3.69 14.65 10.01
C SER A 147 -2.81 13.41 9.83
N GLU A 148 -1.75 13.27 10.64
CA GLU A 148 -0.87 12.09 10.64
C GLU A 148 -1.60 10.84 11.16
N GLN A 149 -2.37 10.97 12.25
CA GLN A 149 -3.19 9.89 12.76
C GLN A 149 -4.27 9.49 11.74
N LEU A 150 -4.91 10.46 11.09
CA LEU A 150 -5.88 10.22 10.03
C LEU A 150 -5.26 9.48 8.85
N PHE A 151 -4.03 9.81 8.43
CA PHE A 151 -3.32 9.06 7.38
C PHE A 151 -3.26 7.55 7.72
N PHE A 152 -2.82 7.21 8.93
CA PHE A 152 -2.70 5.82 9.36
C PHE A 152 -4.06 5.13 9.55
N LEU A 153 -5.07 5.85 10.06
CA LEU A 153 -6.44 5.33 10.17
C LEU A 153 -7.02 5.02 8.79
N PHE A 154 -6.90 5.91 7.81
CA PHE A 154 -7.38 5.66 6.45
C PHE A 154 -6.62 4.53 5.75
N TYR A 155 -5.30 4.42 5.99
CA TYR A 155 -4.53 3.26 5.54
C TYR A 155 -5.08 1.95 6.11
N ALA A 156 -5.37 1.90 7.41
CA ALA A 156 -5.92 0.72 8.06
C ALA A 156 -7.32 0.39 7.52
N LEU A 157 -8.19 1.39 7.38
CA LEU A 157 -9.53 1.25 6.82
C LEU A 157 -9.52 0.72 5.37
N ASP A 158 -8.56 1.13 4.55
CA ASP A 158 -8.43 0.64 3.17
C ASP A 158 -8.06 -0.85 3.07
N ASN A 159 -7.50 -1.40 4.15
CA ASN A 159 -7.14 -2.80 4.27
C ASN A 159 -8.18 -3.63 5.04
N CYS A 160 -9.25 -3.02 5.56
CA CYS A 160 -10.34 -3.75 6.20
C CYS A 160 -11.08 -4.63 5.19
N GLU A 161 -10.87 -5.94 5.30
CA GLU A 161 -11.49 -6.94 4.45
C GLU A 161 -11.85 -8.16 5.31
N ARG A 162 -13.08 -8.66 5.14
CA ARG A 162 -13.53 -9.89 5.79
C ARG A 162 -13.39 -11.05 4.81
N SER A 163 -12.54 -12.02 5.15
CA SER A 163 -12.37 -13.26 4.41
C SER A 163 -12.10 -14.42 5.36
N ASP A 164 -12.48 -15.63 4.97
CA ASP A 164 -12.16 -16.83 5.75
C ASP A 164 -10.64 -17.13 5.72
N LYS A 165 -10.17 -17.98 6.63
CA LYS A 165 -8.74 -18.33 6.71
C LYS A 165 -8.25 -19.06 5.44
N PRO A 166 -8.95 -20.09 4.90
CA PRO A 166 -8.51 -20.80 3.70
C PRO A 166 -8.31 -19.89 2.49
N TYR A 167 -9.26 -18.99 2.23
CA TYR A 167 -9.16 -18.02 1.14
C TYR A 167 -7.96 -17.08 1.29
N ARG A 168 -7.66 -16.63 2.53
CA ARG A 168 -6.50 -15.78 2.79
C ARG A 168 -5.18 -16.50 2.51
N VAL A 169 -5.05 -17.75 2.93
CA VAL A 169 -3.87 -18.59 2.63
C VAL A 169 -3.75 -18.84 1.13
N HIS A 170 -4.84 -19.22 0.46
CA HIS A 170 -4.87 -19.38 -0.99
C HIS A 170 -4.45 -18.11 -1.71
N ARG A 171 -5.00 -16.95 -1.32
CA ARG A 171 -4.69 -15.64 -1.90
C ARG A 171 -3.21 -15.28 -1.73
N PHE A 172 -2.61 -15.63 -0.59
CA PHE A 172 -1.18 -15.46 -0.37
C PHE A 172 -0.37 -16.39 -1.29
N LYS A 173 -0.68 -17.69 -1.34
CA LYS A 173 0.04 -18.66 -2.18
C LYS A 173 -0.04 -18.27 -3.68
N ALA A 174 -1.20 -17.82 -4.14
CA ALA A 174 -1.43 -17.48 -5.54
C ALA A 174 -0.80 -16.14 -5.97
N TRP A 175 -0.83 -15.12 -5.11
CA TRP A 175 -0.50 -13.74 -5.52
C TRP A 175 0.43 -12.98 -4.57
N ARG A 176 0.96 -13.66 -3.55
CA ARG A 176 1.79 -13.08 -2.48
C ARG A 176 1.12 -11.89 -1.78
N ILE A 177 -0.22 -11.91 -1.70
CA ILE A 177 -0.98 -10.86 -1.02
C ILE A 177 -1.07 -11.24 0.45
N LEU A 178 -0.51 -10.38 1.31
CA LEU A 178 -0.63 -10.56 2.74
C LEU A 178 -2.11 -10.51 3.17
N PRO A 179 -2.50 -11.38 4.11
CA PRO A 179 -3.75 -11.27 4.84
C PRO A 179 -4.01 -9.85 5.39
N PRO A 180 -5.28 -9.41 5.47
CA PRO A 180 -5.65 -8.05 5.89
C PRO A 180 -4.97 -7.57 7.17
N GLU A 181 -4.95 -8.40 8.21
CA GLU A 181 -4.32 -8.06 9.50
C GLU A 181 -2.82 -7.79 9.36
N TYR A 182 -2.12 -8.52 8.49
CA TYR A 182 -0.68 -8.37 8.29
C TYR A 182 -0.32 -7.22 7.38
N ARG A 183 -1.20 -6.90 6.42
CA ARG A 183 -1.06 -5.67 5.64
C ARG A 183 -1.07 -4.45 6.53
N VAL A 184 -1.83 -4.46 7.62
CA VAL A 184 -1.90 -3.32 8.53
C VAL A 184 -0.79 -3.37 9.57
N ASN A 185 -0.77 -4.42 10.40
CA ASN A 185 0.02 -4.40 11.63
C ASN A 185 1.53 -4.41 11.39
N ILE A 186 1.99 -5.16 10.39
CA ILE A 186 3.44 -5.34 10.17
C ILE A 186 4.07 -4.07 9.59
N PRO A 187 3.54 -3.45 8.51
CA PRO A 187 4.03 -2.14 8.06
C PRO A 187 4.02 -1.06 9.12
N LEU A 188 2.96 -0.98 9.95
CA LEU A 188 2.88 0.04 11.00
C LEU A 188 3.91 -0.19 12.12
N ARG A 189 4.21 -1.46 12.45
CA ARG A 189 5.27 -1.80 13.40
C ARG A 189 6.66 -1.41 12.90
N HIS A 190 6.89 -1.43 11.59
CA HIS A 190 8.17 -1.06 10.97
C HIS A 190 8.32 0.43 10.69
N LEU A 191 7.29 1.24 10.99
CA LEU A 191 7.26 2.66 10.66
C LEU A 191 7.24 3.51 11.94
N PRO A 192 8.39 4.07 12.39
CA PRO A 192 8.47 4.79 13.65
C PRO A 192 7.55 6.02 13.73
N GLN A 193 7.21 6.61 12.58
CA GLN A 193 6.28 7.73 12.49
C GLN A 193 4.87 7.35 12.95
N PHE A 194 4.47 6.09 12.81
CA PHE A 194 3.22 5.60 13.39
C PHE A 194 3.28 5.65 14.92
N ALA A 195 4.34 5.10 15.51
CA ALA A 195 4.53 5.12 16.96
C ALA A 195 4.58 6.57 17.49
N GLN A 196 5.19 7.49 16.76
CA GLN A 196 5.20 8.92 17.10
C GLN A 196 3.80 9.53 17.04
N ALA A 197 3.06 9.31 15.94
CA ALA A 197 1.72 9.88 15.74
C ALA A 197 0.71 9.43 16.80
N PHE A 198 0.84 8.19 17.30
CA PHE A 198 -0.02 7.64 18.34
C PHE A 198 0.59 7.64 19.75
N ARG A 199 1.80 8.22 19.91
CA ARG A 199 2.54 8.26 21.18
C ARG A 199 2.68 6.88 21.82
N CYS A 200 3.03 5.88 21.02
CA CYS A 200 3.28 4.52 21.49
C CYS A 200 4.56 4.50 22.34
N ASN A 201 4.45 4.13 23.62
CA ASN A 201 5.60 4.01 24.50
C ASN A 201 6.38 2.71 24.22
N ALA A 202 7.68 2.82 23.96
CA ALA A 202 8.58 1.68 23.72
C ALA A 202 8.72 0.73 24.94
N SER A 203 8.42 1.22 26.15
CA SER A 203 8.72 0.54 27.42
C SER A 203 7.58 -0.31 28.01
N SER A 204 6.48 -0.53 27.29
CA SER A 204 5.33 -1.29 27.82
C SER A 204 5.44 -2.81 27.66
N SER A 205 6.66 -3.33 27.50
CA SER A 205 6.95 -4.77 27.35
C SER A 205 6.68 -5.62 28.60
N GLY A 206 6.14 -5.05 29.69
CA GLY A 206 5.97 -5.76 30.97
C GLY A 206 4.59 -5.67 31.65
N GLY A 207 3.55 -5.11 31.03
CA GLY A 207 2.28 -4.95 31.74
C GLY A 207 1.08 -4.76 30.84
N ASN A 208 0.06 -5.61 31.06
CA ASN A 208 -1.22 -5.68 30.36
C ASN A 208 -2.12 -4.44 30.56
N SER A 209 -1.60 -3.23 30.37
CA SER A 209 -2.35 -1.98 30.51
C SER A 209 -2.33 -1.17 29.22
N TRP A 210 -2.68 -1.82 28.11
CA TRP A 210 -3.24 -1.13 26.95
C TRP A 210 -4.76 -1.02 27.16
N HIS A 211 -5.20 -0.15 28.07
CA HIS A 211 -6.64 0.14 28.24
C HIS A 211 -7.21 1.06 27.14
N GLY A 212 -6.42 1.39 26.12
CA GLY A 212 -6.89 1.96 24.85
C GLY A 212 -7.17 0.85 23.83
N ARG A 213 -8.44 0.47 23.68
CA ARG A 213 -8.99 -0.68 22.92
C ARG A 213 -8.67 -0.80 21.41
N ALA A 214 -7.75 -0.04 20.84
CA ALA A 214 -7.70 0.09 19.38
C ALA A 214 -6.72 -0.85 18.65
N TRP A 215 -5.51 -1.12 19.16
CA TRP A 215 -4.49 -1.84 18.37
C TRP A 215 -3.49 -2.66 19.21
N PRO A 216 -3.86 -3.85 19.73
CA PRO A 216 -2.96 -4.68 20.54
C PRO A 216 -1.77 -5.28 19.77
N MET A 217 -1.69 -5.08 18.45
CA MET A 217 -0.72 -5.74 17.57
C MET A 217 0.46 -4.84 17.14
N VAL A 218 0.46 -3.56 17.50
CA VAL A 218 1.48 -2.59 17.06
C VAL A 218 2.25 -2.03 18.24
N ALA A 219 2.68 -2.89 19.17
CA ALA A 219 3.77 -2.51 20.04
C ALA A 219 4.98 -2.24 19.13
N PRO A 220 5.60 -1.05 19.18
CA PRO A 220 6.85 -0.83 18.48
C PRO A 220 7.85 -1.83 19.04
N VAL A 221 8.14 -2.87 18.27
CA VAL A 221 9.34 -3.66 18.52
C VAL A 221 10.46 -2.66 18.30
N GLU A 222 11.27 -2.43 19.32
CA GLU A 222 12.54 -1.72 19.19
C GLU A 222 13.27 -2.39 18.02
N SER A 223 13.15 -1.77 16.85
CA SER A 223 13.11 -2.52 15.61
C SER A 223 14.51 -3.04 15.34
N ARG A 224 14.74 -4.33 15.63
CA ARG A 224 16.00 -5.01 15.34
C ARG A 224 16.33 -4.95 13.85
N CYS A 225 15.30 -4.81 13.03
CA CYS A 225 15.46 -4.34 11.66
C CYS A 225 15.64 -2.85 11.81
N GLU A 226 16.90 -2.38 11.88
CA GLU A 226 17.23 -0.96 11.77
C GLU A 226 16.23 -0.35 10.83
N ALA A 227 15.42 0.58 11.34
CA ALA A 227 14.36 1.21 10.56
C ALA A 227 14.99 1.54 9.23
N VAL A 228 14.56 0.86 8.16
CA VAL A 228 15.11 1.11 6.85
C VAL A 228 14.73 2.55 6.64
N HIS A 229 15.71 3.43 6.84
CA HIS A 229 15.58 4.81 6.51
C HIS A 229 15.50 4.74 5.00
N TRP A 230 14.26 4.63 4.52
CA TRP A 230 13.87 4.89 3.16
C TRP A 230 14.20 6.36 2.98
N ASN A 231 15.49 6.63 2.79
CA ASN A 231 16.03 7.94 2.49
C ASN A 231 15.50 8.24 1.11
N VAL A 232 14.24 8.69 1.07
CA VAL A 232 13.66 9.31 -0.11
C VAL A 232 14.55 10.53 -0.30
N PRO A 233 15.38 10.56 -1.35
CA PRO A 233 16.23 11.72 -1.58
C PRO A 233 15.32 12.96 -1.59
N PRO A 234 15.69 14.03 -0.88
CA PRO A 234 14.87 15.23 -0.84
C PRO A 234 14.57 15.66 -2.27
N SER A 235 13.31 16.00 -2.54
CA SER A 235 12.88 16.42 -3.88
C SER A 235 13.87 17.48 -4.41
N PRO A 236 14.40 17.32 -5.64
CA PRO A 236 15.41 18.23 -6.20
C PRO A 236 14.94 19.69 -6.26
N ASN A 237 13.62 19.93 -6.17
CA ASN A 237 13.01 21.27 -6.15
C ASN A 237 13.01 21.95 -4.77
N SER A 238 13.53 21.30 -3.71
CA SER A 238 13.53 21.86 -2.34
C SER A 238 14.59 22.94 -2.11
N ARG A 239 15.69 22.97 -2.87
CA ARG A 239 16.82 23.91 -2.65
C ARG A 239 16.80 25.19 -3.50
N THR A 240 15.99 25.29 -4.55
CA THR A 240 16.09 26.41 -5.53
C THR A 240 15.02 27.50 -5.42
N ARG A 241 14.08 27.44 -4.47
CA ARG A 241 13.05 28.49 -4.30
C ARG A 241 13.18 29.24 -2.98
N ARG A 242 14.24 30.05 -2.84
CA ARG A 242 14.35 31.10 -1.80
C ARG A 242 14.30 32.53 -2.36
N ALA A 243 14.15 32.70 -3.67
CA ALA A 243 13.84 33.99 -4.27
C ALA A 243 12.36 33.99 -4.69
N GLY A 244 11.63 35.04 -4.30
CA GLY A 244 10.17 35.11 -4.31
C GLY A 244 9.52 34.72 -5.63
N LEU A 245 8.53 33.84 -5.53
CA LEU A 245 7.43 33.78 -6.49
C LEU A 245 6.17 33.42 -5.68
N HIS A 246 5.28 34.39 -5.54
CA HIS A 246 3.85 34.13 -5.50
C HIS A 246 3.54 33.31 -6.76
N ALA A 247 3.42 32.00 -6.61
CA ALA A 247 2.83 31.18 -7.64
C ALA A 247 1.32 31.28 -7.43
N ASP A 248 0.71 32.24 -8.11
CA ASP A 248 -0.72 32.18 -8.40
C ASP A 248 -0.96 30.83 -9.09
N ILE A 249 -1.73 29.97 -8.44
CA ILE A 249 -2.22 28.75 -9.05
C ILE A 249 -3.15 29.22 -10.17
N PRO A 250 -2.89 28.90 -11.45
CA PRO A 250 -3.76 29.30 -12.53
C PRO A 250 -5.18 28.78 -12.26
N PRO A 251 -6.24 29.61 -12.37
CA PRO A 251 -7.61 29.17 -12.12
C PRO A 251 -8.07 28.04 -13.06
N GLU A 252 -7.30 27.79 -14.12
CA GLU A 252 -7.46 26.72 -15.10
C GLU A 252 -7.33 25.31 -14.49
N PHE A 253 -6.66 25.19 -13.34
CA PHE A 253 -6.53 23.92 -12.59
C PHE A 253 -7.67 23.69 -11.57
N LEU A 254 -8.63 24.61 -11.44
CA LEU A 254 -9.73 24.52 -10.47
C LEU A 254 -11.11 24.22 -11.08
N GLY A 255 -11.20 23.90 -12.38
CA GLY A 255 -12.51 23.59 -12.96
C GLY A 255 -12.49 23.30 -14.46
N GLY A 256 -11.77 22.26 -14.87
CA GLY A 256 -11.94 21.68 -16.20
C GLY A 256 -12.94 20.53 -16.15
N VAL A 257 -14.17 20.76 -16.62
CA VAL A 257 -15.09 19.66 -16.98
C VAL A 257 -14.42 18.91 -18.13
N VAL A 258 -14.01 17.66 -17.87
CA VAL A 258 -13.57 16.75 -18.93
C VAL A 258 -14.82 16.34 -19.69
N GLU A 259 -15.10 17.00 -20.81
CA GLU A 259 -16.04 16.47 -21.80
C GLU A 259 -15.44 15.20 -22.39
N LEU A 260 -16.01 14.06 -22.00
CA LEU A 260 -15.76 12.77 -22.63
C LEU A 260 -16.25 12.84 -24.08
N PRO A 261 -15.47 12.37 -25.06
CA PRO A 261 -15.92 12.35 -26.45
C PRO A 261 -17.17 11.47 -26.56
N SER A 262 -18.24 12.05 -27.09
CA SER A 262 -19.48 11.38 -27.43
C SER A 262 -19.14 10.29 -28.46
N THR A 263 -19.32 9.03 -28.10
CA THR A 263 -19.22 7.92 -29.04
C THR A 263 -20.35 8.05 -30.05
N THR A 264 -19.99 8.48 -31.25
CA THR A 264 -20.85 8.47 -32.43
C THR A 264 -21.18 7.03 -32.78
N ALA A 265 -22.48 6.78 -32.93
CA ALA A 265 -23.07 5.52 -33.32
C ALA A 265 -22.52 5.05 -34.68
N ALA A 266 -21.89 3.88 -34.71
CA ALA A 266 -21.61 3.16 -35.93
C ALA A 266 -22.84 2.32 -36.33
N SER A 267 -23.32 2.56 -37.53
CA SER A 267 -24.49 1.96 -38.15
C SER A 267 -24.28 0.49 -38.52
N SER A 268 -25.29 -0.32 -38.20
CA SER A 268 -25.88 -1.42 -38.99
C SER A 268 -24.99 -2.16 -40.01
N GLY A 269 -24.63 -3.39 -39.68
CA GLY A 269 -24.27 -4.44 -40.64
C GLY A 269 -24.88 -5.76 -40.19
N GLY A 270 -26.02 -6.12 -40.78
CA GLY A 270 -26.77 -7.34 -40.44
C GLY A 270 -26.08 -8.61 -40.94
N ALA A 271 -26.06 -9.64 -40.10
CA ALA A 271 -25.78 -11.00 -40.52
C ALA A 271 -26.57 -12.02 -39.68
N ARG A 272 -27.60 -12.54 -40.33
CA ARG A 272 -28.28 -13.85 -40.23
C ARG A 272 -28.09 -14.73 -38.98
N LEU A 273 -29.26 -15.08 -38.44
CA LEU A 273 -29.57 -16.25 -37.61
C LEU A 273 -28.90 -17.54 -38.12
N ARG A 274 -28.33 -18.31 -37.19
CA ARG A 274 -28.42 -19.77 -37.17
C ARG A 274 -28.69 -20.25 -35.74
N ASP A 275 -29.83 -20.91 -35.59
CA ASP A 275 -30.25 -21.69 -34.44
C ASP A 275 -29.34 -22.91 -34.21
N HIS A 276 -29.32 -23.39 -32.95
CA HIS A 276 -28.87 -24.67 -32.38
C HIS A 276 -28.03 -24.42 -31.12
N ALA A 277 -28.18 -25.05 -29.97
CA ALA A 277 -29.18 -25.94 -29.40
C ALA A 277 -28.84 -26.06 -27.88
N THR A 278 -29.85 -26.42 -27.07
CA THR A 278 -29.77 -27.16 -25.80
C THR A 278 -28.97 -26.59 -24.61
N ALA A 279 -29.72 -26.15 -23.59
CA ALA A 279 -29.27 -26.01 -22.20
C ALA A 279 -29.50 -27.31 -21.41
N PRO A 280 -28.60 -27.73 -20.51
CA PRO A 280 -28.86 -28.79 -19.55
C PRO A 280 -29.46 -28.25 -18.24
N THR A 281 -30.50 -28.94 -17.80
CA THR A 281 -31.21 -28.80 -16.53
C THR A 281 -30.31 -29.16 -15.35
N ILE A 282 -30.10 -28.23 -14.41
CA ILE A 282 -29.44 -28.50 -13.12
C ILE A 282 -30.53 -28.79 -12.08
N SER A 283 -30.55 -30.03 -11.59
CA SER A 283 -31.41 -30.51 -10.52
C SER A 283 -30.77 -30.23 -9.16
N ASN A 284 -31.36 -29.35 -8.36
CA ASN A 284 -31.03 -29.18 -6.95
C ASN A 284 -31.54 -30.38 -6.14
N ARG A 285 -30.65 -31.10 -5.47
CA ARG A 285 -31.00 -32.08 -4.44
C ARG A 285 -30.44 -31.58 -3.11
N VAL A 286 -31.34 -31.11 -2.25
CA VAL A 286 -31.07 -30.82 -0.84
C VAL A 286 -31.06 -32.15 -0.08
N ARG A 287 -30.02 -32.38 0.71
CA ARG A 287 -30.05 -33.19 1.93
C ARG A 287 -29.32 -32.43 3.01
#